data_AF-A0A9D8AZ23-F1
#
_entry.id   AF-A0A9D8AZ23-F1
#
_cell.length_a   1.000
_cell.length_b   1.000
_cell.length_c   1.000
_cell.angle_alpha   90.00
_cell.angle_beta   90.00
_cell.angle_gamma   90.00
#
_symmetry.space_group_name_H-M   'P 1'
#
loop_
_entity.id
_entity.type
_entity.pdbx_description
1 polymer ?
#
loop_
_entity_poly.entity_id
_entity_poly.type
_entity_poly.pdbx_seq_one_letter_code
_entity_poly.pdbx_strand_id
1 'polypeptide(L)'
;MKPRIYLLLASLALAAVLAAVPSPLVSCILGFVLLWVLPGLAWSTVVLRGTLDRVERWVIGLGLSFVIVPIATLLLAYLPGPLTRVQLLCTVTGITWLPLLWPPRRRAPGQSAAPATGDELVLTSPSRRRWLWRDGGAWLLAALLIGSVLRLANLNYSQFQGD
;
A
#
# COMPACT_ATOMS: atom_id res chain seq x y z
N MET A 1 -12.42 14.52 -4.31
CA MET A 1 -11.22 15.28 -3.88
C MET A 1 -11.02 15.26 -2.37
N LYS A 2 -12.05 15.54 -1.56
CA LYS A 2 -12.02 15.50 -0.08
C LYS A 2 -11.23 14.32 0.56
N PRO A 3 -11.44 13.04 0.18
CA PRO A 3 -10.74 11.91 0.85
C PRO A 3 -9.22 11.90 0.66
N ARG A 4 -8.70 12.46 -0.45
CA ARG A 4 -7.25 12.51 -0.69
C ARG A 4 -6.54 13.49 0.24
N ILE A 5 -7.18 14.64 0.47
CA ILE A 5 -6.66 15.69 1.34
C ILE A 5 -6.57 15.17 2.78
N TYR A 6 -7.58 14.44 3.26
CA TYR A 6 -7.52 13.82 4.58
C TYR A 6 -6.38 12.81 4.72
N LEU A 7 -6.11 12.00 3.68
CA LEU A 7 -4.96 11.06 3.71
C LEU A 7 -3.61 11.79 3.73
N LEU A 8 -3.46 12.87 2.96
CA LEU A 8 -2.26 13.71 2.97
C LEU A 8 -2.04 14.32 4.35
N LEU A 9 -3.05 14.98 4.91
CA LEU A 9 -2.98 15.59 6.23
C LEU A 9 -2.74 14.55 7.33
N ALA A 10 -3.39 13.39 7.26
CA ALA A 10 -3.17 12.31 8.22
C ALA A 10 -1.74 11.78 8.15
N SER A 11 -1.18 11.57 6.95
CA SER A 11 0.21 11.13 6.78
C SER A 11 1.21 12.15 7.33
N LEU A 12 0.97 13.44 7.08
CA LEU A 12 1.82 14.53 7.55
C LEU A 12 1.76 14.66 9.08
N ALA A 13 0.54 14.63 9.64
CA ALA A 13 0.34 14.67 11.08
C ALA A 13 1.01 13.47 11.77
N LEU A 14 0.87 12.26 11.22
CA LEU A 14 1.55 11.08 11.75
C LEU A 14 3.07 11.24 11.73
N ALA A 15 3.64 11.69 10.61
CA ALA A 15 5.08 11.90 10.48
C ALA A 15 5.58 12.95 11.48
N ALA A 16 4.84 14.04 11.68
CA ALA A 16 5.16 15.07 12.66
C ALA A 16 5.10 14.54 14.11
N VAL A 17 4.06 13.79 14.45
CA VAL A 17 3.93 13.16 15.78
C VAL A 17 5.06 12.16 16.02
N LEU A 18 5.40 11.33 15.04
CA LEU A 18 6.54 10.42 15.11
C LEU A 18 7.85 11.18 15.33
N ALA A 19 8.06 12.31 14.66
CA ALA A 19 9.25 13.12 14.84
C ALA A 19 9.33 13.76 16.25
N ALA A 20 8.19 14.17 16.82
CA ALA A 20 8.12 14.88 18.09
C ALA A 20 8.06 13.97 19.33
N VAL A 21 7.49 12.77 19.23
CA VAL A 21 7.26 11.89 20.37
C VAL A 21 8.43 10.92 20.57
N PRO A 22 9.16 11.00 21.71
CA PRO A 22 10.28 10.11 22.00
C PRO A 22 9.87 8.75 22.57
N SER A 23 8.57 8.50 22.79
CA SER A 23 8.09 7.23 23.34
C SER A 23 8.26 6.08 22.33
N PRO A 24 8.97 4.99 22.69
CA PRO A 24 9.26 3.90 21.76
C PRO A 24 8.01 3.10 21.39
N LEU A 25 7.10 2.85 22.35
CA LEU A 25 5.85 2.11 22.09
C LEU A 25 4.93 2.86 21.15
N VAL A 26 4.74 4.16 21.41
CA VAL A 26 3.91 5.04 20.58
C VAL A 26 4.51 5.15 19.19
N SER A 27 5.83 5.36 19.08
CA SER A 27 6.54 5.38 17.80
C SER A 27 6.42 4.08 17.02
N CYS A 28 6.42 2.92 17.69
CA CYS A 28 6.25 1.62 17.03
C CYS A 28 4.86 1.50 16.40
N ILE A 29 3.80 1.85 17.14
CA ILE A 29 2.42 1.74 16.65
C ILE A 29 2.18 2.74 15.51
N LEU A 30 2.57 4.00 15.70
CA LEU A 30 2.44 5.04 14.67
C LEU A 30 3.28 4.72 13.44
N GLY A 31 4.51 4.26 13.64
CA GLY A 31 5.39 3.81 12.56
C GLY A 31 4.75 2.64 11.81
N PHE A 32 4.14 1.70 12.51
CA PHE A 32 3.43 0.60 11.87
C PHE A 32 2.28 1.11 10.98
N VAL A 33 1.46 2.02 11.48
CA VAL A 33 0.35 2.59 10.68
C VAL A 33 0.89 3.38 9.47
N LEU A 34 1.92 4.20 9.68
CA LEU A 34 2.50 5.04 8.64
C LEU A 34 3.19 4.22 7.55
N LEU A 35 3.94 3.18 7.92
CA LEU A 35 4.62 2.33 6.94
C LEU A 35 3.65 1.34 6.27
N TRP A 36 2.75 0.70 7.01
CA TRP A 36 2.02 -0.45 6.46
C TRP A 36 0.62 -0.11 5.95
N VAL A 37 -0.07 0.86 6.54
CA VAL A 37 -1.48 1.10 6.25
C VAL A 37 -1.65 2.20 5.20
N LEU A 38 -1.00 3.34 5.43
CA LEU A 38 -1.16 4.55 4.63
C LEU A 38 -0.72 4.43 3.16
N PRO A 39 0.50 3.95 2.83
CA PRO A 39 0.93 3.87 1.44
C PRO A 39 0.08 2.86 0.66
N GLY A 40 -0.26 1.73 1.27
CA GLY A 40 -1.12 0.71 0.66
C GLY A 40 -2.49 1.25 0.27
N LEU A 41 -3.12 1.98 1.20
CA LEU A 41 -4.36 2.70 0.97
C LEU A 41 -4.23 3.71 -0.17
N ALA A 42 -3.21 4.56 -0.13
CA ALA A 42 -3.00 5.61 -1.12
C ALA A 42 -2.90 5.03 -2.54
N TRP A 43 -2.09 3.99 -2.71
CA TRP A 43 -1.90 3.30 -3.99
C TRP A 43 -3.14 2.53 -4.46
N SER A 44 -3.87 1.88 -3.55
CA SER A 44 -5.12 1.19 -3.89
C SER A 44 -6.15 2.13 -4.53
N THR A 45 -6.15 3.42 -4.17
CA THR A 45 -7.07 4.40 -4.76
C THR A 45 -6.74 4.75 -6.21
N VAL A 46 -5.51 4.52 -6.65
CA VAL A 46 -5.05 4.81 -8.01
C VAL A 46 -5.10 3.55 -8.87
N VAL A 47 -4.58 2.43 -8.37
CA VAL A 47 -4.41 1.19 -9.14
C VAL A 47 -5.72 0.41 -9.26
N LEU A 48 -6.53 0.33 -8.18
CA LEU A 48 -7.65 -0.61 -8.08
C LEU A 48 -9.02 0.06 -8.30
N ARG A 49 -9.09 1.00 -9.25
CA ARG A 49 -10.32 1.78 -9.49
C ARG A 49 -11.40 0.98 -10.20
N GLY A 50 -12.45 0.63 -9.46
CA GLY A 50 -13.78 0.38 -10.01
C GLY A 50 -14.15 -1.07 -10.33
N THR A 51 -13.29 -2.04 -9.99
CA THR A 51 -13.54 -3.46 -10.28
C THR A 51 -13.60 -4.35 -9.03
N LEU A 52 -13.15 -3.85 -7.88
CA LEU A 52 -12.93 -4.64 -6.67
C LEU A 52 -13.78 -4.16 -5.51
N ASP A 53 -14.25 -5.14 -4.73
CA ASP A 53 -14.98 -4.92 -3.48
C ASP A 53 -14.15 -4.12 -2.48
N ARG A 54 -14.82 -3.46 -1.54
CA ARG A 54 -14.14 -2.61 -0.56
C ARG A 54 -13.10 -3.42 0.22
N VAL A 55 -13.47 -4.59 0.74
CA VAL A 55 -12.56 -5.46 1.51
C VAL A 55 -11.38 -5.94 0.67
N GLU A 56 -11.63 -6.36 -0.56
CA GLU A 56 -10.59 -6.83 -1.48
C GLU A 56 -9.58 -5.72 -1.81
N ARG A 57 -10.06 -4.49 -2.00
CA ARG A 57 -9.21 -3.31 -2.16
C ARG A 57 -8.34 -3.04 -0.93
N TRP A 58 -8.87 -3.24 0.27
CA TRP A 58 -8.10 -3.12 1.51
C TRP A 58 -7.01 -4.18 1.61
N VAL A 59 -7.35 -5.44 1.35
CA VAL A 59 -6.40 -6.56 1.41
C VAL A 59 -5.29 -6.38 0.38
N ILE A 60 -5.62 -6.07 -0.87
CA ILE A 60 -4.61 -5.82 -1.92
C ILE A 60 -3.81 -4.56 -1.61
N GLY A 61 -4.45 -3.50 -1.11
CA GLY A 61 -3.77 -2.28 -0.70
C GLY A 61 -2.73 -2.54 0.39
N LEU A 62 -3.10 -3.26 1.44
CA LEU A 62 -2.17 -3.67 2.50
C LEU A 62 -1.06 -4.60 1.97
N GLY A 63 -1.39 -5.54 1.09
CA GLY A 63 -0.38 -6.37 0.44
C GLY A 63 0.61 -5.56 -0.41
N LEU A 64 0.13 -4.49 -1.03
CA LEU A 64 0.96 -3.61 -1.86
C LEU A 64 1.92 -2.76 -1.02
N SER A 65 1.53 -2.32 0.17
CA SER A 65 2.46 -1.62 1.08
C SER A 65 3.62 -2.51 1.52
N PHE A 66 3.32 -3.81 1.74
CA PHE A 66 4.31 -4.85 2.05
C PHE A 66 5.40 -4.98 0.99
N VAL A 67 5.10 -4.65 -0.26
CA VAL A 67 6.06 -4.71 -1.39
C VAL A 67 6.74 -3.36 -1.59
N ILE A 68 5.96 -2.27 -1.67
CA ILE A 68 6.48 -0.94 -2.00
C ILE A 68 7.46 -0.44 -0.93
N VAL A 69 7.15 -0.64 0.35
CA VAL A 69 7.94 -0.08 1.44
C VAL A 69 9.33 -0.73 1.54
N PRO A 70 9.49 -2.06 1.53
CA PRO A 70 10.82 -2.67 1.48
C PRO A 70 11.61 -2.27 0.23
N ILE A 71 10.98 -2.23 -0.95
CA ILE A 71 11.65 -1.79 -2.18
C ILE A 71 12.18 -0.36 -2.03
N ALA A 72 11.38 0.53 -1.46
CA ALA A 72 11.78 1.91 -1.21
C ALA A 72 12.90 2.03 -0.17
N THR A 73 12.82 1.27 0.92
CA THR A 73 13.87 1.24 1.93
C THR A 73 15.17 0.68 1.36
N LEU A 74 15.10 -0.34 0.51
CA LEU A 74 16.26 -0.87 -0.20
C LEU A 74 16.84 0.17 -1.14
N LEU A 75 16.00 0.84 -1.93
CA LEU A 75 16.45 1.91 -2.82
C LEU A 75 17.13 3.04 -2.03
N LEU A 76 16.60 3.38 -0.85
CA LEU A 76 17.22 4.36 0.03
C LEU A 76 18.56 3.88 0.60
N ALA A 77 18.69 2.58 0.89
CA ALA A 77 19.95 1.99 1.36
C ALA A 77 21.06 1.95 0.30
N TYR A 78 20.72 2.07 -0.99
CA TYR A 78 21.71 2.25 -2.06
C TYR A 78 22.30 3.66 -2.11
N LEU A 79 21.73 4.65 -1.41
CA LEU A 79 22.35 5.97 -1.32
C LEU A 79 23.56 5.92 -0.38
N PRO A 80 24.69 6.55 -0.77
CA PRO A 80 25.86 6.60 0.09
C PRO A 80 25.57 7.42 1.36
N GLY A 81 25.92 6.85 2.52
CA GLY A 81 25.83 7.52 3.82
C GLY A 81 25.00 6.76 4.86
N PRO A 82 25.00 7.22 6.13
CA PRO A 82 24.21 6.60 7.19
C PRO A 82 22.71 6.87 6.96
N LEU A 83 21.91 5.81 7.10
CA LEU A 83 20.46 5.90 6.95
C LEU A 83 19.86 6.63 8.16
N THR A 84 19.40 7.86 7.96
CA THR A 84 18.82 8.65 9.05
C THR A 84 17.32 8.42 9.19
N ARG A 85 16.80 8.58 10.40
CA ARG A 85 15.35 8.52 10.68
C ARG A 85 14.55 9.48 9.80
N VAL A 86 15.11 10.66 9.52
CA VAL A 86 14.48 11.69 8.68
C VAL A 86 14.35 11.21 7.24
N GLN A 87 15.39 10.60 6.66
CA GLN A 87 15.35 10.06 5.30
C GLN A 87 14.26 8.98 5.16
N LEU A 88 14.14 8.09 6.14
CA LEU A 88 13.09 7.06 6.16
C LEU A 88 11.69 7.67 6.19
N LEU A 89 11.45 8.64 7.10
CA LEU A 89 10.16 9.32 7.20
C LEU A 89 9.81 10.08 5.91
N CYS A 90 10.77 10.82 5.34
CA CYS A 90 10.59 11.53 4.07
C CYS A 90 10.26 10.56 2.92
N THR A 91 10.96 9.43 2.85
CA THR A 91 10.75 8.42 1.80
C THR A 91 9.34 7.82 1.87
N VAL A 92 8.93 7.36 3.05
CA VAL A 92 7.60 6.76 3.27
C VAL A 92 6.50 7.80 3.01
N THR A 93 6.69 9.04 3.46
CA THR A 93 5.75 10.14 3.21
C THR A 93 5.65 10.42 1.71
N GLY A 94 6.79 10.57 1.02
CA GLY A 94 6.83 10.84 -0.42
C GLY A 94 6.14 9.76 -1.25
N ILE A 95 6.35 8.49 -0.93
CA ILE A 95 5.70 7.36 -1.60
C ILE A 95 4.20 7.33 -1.37
N THR A 96 3.75 7.73 -0.19
CA THR A 96 2.33 7.86 0.13
C THR A 96 1.69 9.00 -0.65
N TRP A 97 2.43 10.10 -0.83
CA TRP A 97 1.95 11.29 -1.54
C TRP A 97 1.92 11.11 -3.06
N LEU A 98 2.86 10.35 -3.62
CA LEU A 98 3.00 10.11 -5.05
C LEU A 98 1.67 9.72 -5.76
N PRO A 99 0.93 8.68 -5.31
CA PRO A 99 -0.36 8.33 -5.92
C PRO A 99 -1.47 9.37 -5.65
N LEU A 100 -1.39 10.11 -4.54
CA LEU A 100 -2.42 11.08 -4.15
C LEU A 100 -2.35 12.36 -5.01
N LEU A 101 -1.12 12.79 -5.32
CA LEU A 101 -0.82 13.91 -6.20
C LEU A 101 -1.03 13.57 -7.68
N TRP A 102 -1.02 12.27 -8.03
CA TRP A 102 -1.28 11.87 -9.41
C TRP A 102 -2.70 12.28 -9.85
N PRO A 103 -2.84 13.04 -10.95
CA PRO A 103 -4.14 13.50 -11.41
C PRO A 103 -5.02 12.28 -11.70
N PRO A 104 -6.30 12.29 -11.31
CA PRO A 104 -7.20 11.22 -11.71
C PRO A 104 -7.22 11.16 -13.23
N ARG A 105 -6.69 10.08 -13.82
CA ARG A 105 -6.89 9.76 -15.24
C ARG A 105 -8.39 9.84 -15.49
N ARG A 106 -8.84 10.87 -16.20
CA ARG A 106 -10.25 11.02 -16.57
C ARG A 106 -10.60 9.75 -17.32
N ARG A 107 -11.60 9.00 -16.85
CA ARG A 107 -12.15 7.89 -17.63
C ARG A 107 -12.49 8.47 -19.00
N ALA A 108 -11.93 7.89 -20.05
CA ALA A 108 -12.27 8.29 -21.41
C ALA A 108 -13.80 8.28 -21.54
N PRO A 109 -14.46 9.32 -22.07
CA PRO A 109 -15.92 9.45 -22.09
C PRO A 109 -16.68 8.38 -22.90
N GLY A 110 -16.03 7.30 -23.36
CA GLY A 110 -16.60 6.34 -24.32
C GLY A 110 -17.11 5.01 -23.76
N GLN A 111 -17.16 4.81 -22.43
CA GLN A 111 -17.65 3.53 -21.84
C GLN A 111 -19.07 3.59 -21.26
N SER A 112 -19.82 4.66 -21.50
CA SER A 112 -21.24 4.76 -21.14
C SER A 112 -22.10 4.88 -22.39
N ALA A 113 -22.33 3.76 -23.08
CA ALA A 113 -23.51 3.53 -23.91
C ALA A 113 -23.56 2.04 -24.30
N ALA A 114 -23.81 1.15 -23.33
CA ALA A 114 -24.46 -0.11 -23.67
C ALA A 114 -25.97 0.20 -23.67
N PRO A 115 -26.69 0.02 -24.79
CA PRO A 115 -28.12 0.32 -24.86
C PRO A 115 -28.87 -0.63 -23.93
N ALA A 116 -29.60 -0.05 -22.99
CA ALA A 116 -30.57 -0.76 -22.19
C ALA A 116 -31.76 -1.12 -23.10
N THR A 117 -31.83 -2.37 -23.54
CA THR A 117 -33.03 -2.89 -24.17
C THR A 117 -33.20 -4.35 -23.79
N GLY A 118 -34.25 -4.62 -23.01
CA GLY A 118 -34.83 -5.95 -22.85
C GLY A 118 -34.36 -6.73 -21.63
N ASP A 119 -35.27 -6.84 -20.65
CA ASP A 119 -35.49 -7.96 -19.74
C ASP A 119 -34.52 -9.15 -19.85
N GLU A 120 -33.62 -9.29 -18.87
CA GLU A 120 -33.23 -10.61 -18.38
C GLU A 120 -33.01 -10.53 -16.87
N LEU A 121 -33.74 -11.38 -16.14
CA LEU A 121 -33.51 -11.76 -14.76
C LEU A 121 -32.13 -12.43 -14.65
N VAL A 122 -31.07 -11.64 -14.66
CA VAL A 122 -29.71 -12.14 -14.46
C VAL A 122 -29.52 -12.41 -12.97
N LEU A 123 -29.82 -13.66 -12.60
CA LEU A 123 -29.33 -14.33 -11.41
C LEU A 123 -27.88 -13.88 -11.13
N THR A 124 -27.70 -13.35 -9.94
CA THR A 124 -26.44 -12.88 -9.36
C THR A 124 -25.36 -13.96 -9.48
N SER A 125 -24.57 -13.89 -10.56
CA SER A 125 -23.47 -14.82 -10.81
C SER A 125 -22.35 -14.60 -9.77
N PRO A 126 -22.06 -15.58 -8.88
CA PRO A 126 -20.97 -15.47 -7.91
C PRO A 126 -19.59 -15.78 -8.53
N SER A 127 -19.50 -15.81 -9.86
CA SER A 127 -18.33 -16.33 -10.60
C SER A 127 -17.12 -15.39 -10.62
N ARG A 128 -17.27 -14.09 -10.36
CA ARG A 128 -16.13 -13.14 -10.35
C ARG A 128 -15.13 -13.38 -9.22
N ARG A 129 -15.56 -14.04 -8.13
CA ARG A 129 -14.71 -14.31 -6.96
C ARG A 129 -13.60 -15.33 -7.23
N ARG A 130 -13.73 -16.15 -8.28
CA ARG A 130 -12.73 -17.18 -8.63
C ARG A 130 -11.63 -16.67 -9.57
N TRP A 131 -11.82 -15.54 -10.25
CA TRP A 131 -10.85 -15.09 -11.25
C TRP A 131 -9.57 -14.52 -10.61
N LEU A 132 -9.68 -13.80 -9.49
CA LEU A 132 -8.53 -13.23 -8.80
C LEU A 132 -7.60 -14.29 -8.17
N TRP A 133 -8.18 -15.42 -7.73
CA TRP A 133 -7.43 -16.55 -7.18
C TRP A 133 -6.73 -17.40 -8.26
N ARG A 134 -7.23 -17.34 -9.51
CA ARG A 134 -6.77 -18.23 -10.58
C ARG A 134 -5.56 -17.70 -11.34
N ASP A 135 -5.46 -16.38 -11.55
CA ASP A 135 -4.45 -15.82 -12.47
C ASP A 135 -3.34 -14.97 -11.81
N GLY A 136 -3.40 -14.66 -10.50
CA GLY A 136 -2.32 -13.85 -9.89
C GLY A 136 -2.35 -13.66 -8.37
N GLY A 137 -3.49 -13.88 -7.71
CA GLY A 137 -3.60 -13.74 -6.25
C GLY A 137 -2.70 -14.71 -5.49
N ALA A 138 -2.57 -15.95 -5.97
CA ALA A 138 -1.69 -16.95 -5.39
C ALA A 138 -0.21 -16.52 -5.46
N TRP A 139 0.23 -15.92 -6.57
CA TRP A 139 1.59 -15.42 -6.72
C TRP A 139 1.86 -14.20 -5.85
N LEU A 140 0.88 -13.31 -5.69
CA LEU A 140 1.01 -12.15 -4.81
C LEU A 140 1.08 -12.57 -3.34
N LEU A 141 0.28 -13.56 -2.95
CA LEU A 141 0.31 -14.14 -1.61
C LEU A 141 1.62 -14.90 -1.37
N ALA A 142 2.11 -15.66 -2.36
CA ALA A 142 3.42 -16.30 -2.32
C ALA A 142 4.55 -15.27 -2.20
N ALA A 143 4.53 -14.18 -2.96
CA ALA A 143 5.53 -13.12 -2.88
C ALA A 143 5.51 -12.43 -1.50
N LEU A 144 4.32 -12.20 -0.93
CA LEU A 144 4.14 -11.71 0.44
C LEU A 144 4.72 -12.66 1.48
N LEU A 145 4.46 -13.96 1.32
CA LEU A 145 4.95 -15.01 2.23
C LEU A 145 6.46 -15.13 2.16
N ILE A 146 7.02 -15.19 0.95
CA ILE A 146 8.47 -15.22 0.70
C ILE A 146 9.13 -13.96 1.27
N GLY A 147 8.60 -12.77 0.97
CA GLY A 147 9.13 -11.51 1.51
C GLY A 147 9.08 -11.44 3.04
N SER A 148 8.03 -11.97 3.65
CA SER A 148 7.90 -12.05 5.12
C SER A 148 8.89 -13.04 5.73
N VAL A 149 9.06 -14.21 5.12
CA VAL A 149 10.02 -15.24 5.57
C VAL A 149 11.47 -14.75 5.43
N LEU A 150 11.81 -14.11 4.31
CA LEU A 150 13.14 -13.52 4.12
C LEU A 150 13.43 -12.42 5.14
N ARG A 151 12.41 -11.63 5.50
CA ARG A 151 12.56 -10.60 6.54
C ARG A 151 12.74 -11.20 7.93
N LEU A 152 12.02 -12.28 8.26
CA LEU A 152 12.20 -13.04 9.50
C LEU A 152 13.58 -13.70 9.58
N ALA A 153 14.06 -14.29 8.48
CA ALA A 153 15.38 -14.89 8.41
C ALA A 153 16.50 -13.84 8.61
N ASN A 154 16.32 -12.64 8.05
CA ASN A 154 17.30 -11.55 8.19
C ASN A 154 17.32 -10.93 9.60
N LEU A 155 16.24 -11.06 10.38
CA LEU A 155 16.20 -10.65 11.80
C LEU A 155 17.04 -11.56 12.72
N ASN A 156 17.34 -12.80 12.30
CA ASN A 156 18.25 -13.67 13.04
C ASN A 156 19.72 -13.39 12.73
N TYR A 157 20.03 -12.78 11.58
CA TYR A 157 21.43 -12.47 11.21
C TYR A 157 22.02 -11.34 12.06
N SER A 158 21.21 -10.47 12.65
CA SER A 158 21.69 -9.43 13.57
C SER A 158 22.12 -9.96 14.94
N GLN A 159 21.86 -11.23 15.25
CA GLN A 159 22.27 -11.85 16.52
C GLN A 159 23.69 -12.44 16.47
N PHE A 160 24.30 -12.55 15.28
CA PHE A 160 25.62 -13.17 15.07
C PHE A 160 26.71 -12.18 14.61
N GLN A 161 26.44 -10.87 14.67
CA GLN A 161 27.44 -9.82 14.38
C GLN A 161 27.98 -9.14 15.64
N GLY A 162 27.73 -9.72 16.81
CA GLY A 162 28.35 -9.31 18.07
C GLY A 162 29.35 -10.37 18.54
N ASP A 163 30.52 -10.39 17.90
CA ASP A 163 31.82 -10.83 18.47
C ASP A 163 32.95 -10.13 17.69
#